data_AF-A0A318RBP9-F1
#
_entry.id   AF-A0A318RBP9-F1
#
_cell.length_a   1.000
_cell.length_b   1.000
_cell.length_c   1.000
_cell.angle_alpha   90.00
_cell.angle_beta   90.00
_cell.angle_gamma   90.00
#
_symmetry.space_group_name_H-M   'P 1'
#
loop_
_entity.id
_entity.type
_entity.pdbx_description
1 polymer ?
#
loop_
_entity_poly.entity_id
_entity_poly.type
_entity_poly.pdbx_seq_one_letter_code
_entity_poly.pdbx_strand_id
1 'polypeptide(L)'
;MTNDSAPTLNPPHPGIVDPGHFAAGDRVVFGHDSVSHTADTQTSIVVSGVATDTGCIALRGAHVAGGDVYQTSIGNVLHATGCDACDQCAAARQRADTYEYQEQRSLFNDNGLARADALRENGLAVLSSAGRGCGHGDTYTLAADAPVPQWMHTALAGVVFSAPEGPWPNWGRTDAPIDWPALIAAHPDGLDVDPGVTDDLHGASWTSIVEAFALARSTDPQAALDVCLWVDTDSTVLVEPAYLHHCVEDVGRIWHLNN
;
A
#
# COMPACT_ATOMS: atom_id res chain seq x y z
N MET A 1 -10.70 34.37 -9.19
CA MET A 1 -10.98 32.99 -9.59
C MET A 1 -9.94 32.63 -10.63
N THR A 2 -8.77 32.18 -10.18
CA THR A 2 -7.75 31.63 -11.07
C THR A 2 -8.23 30.26 -11.53
N ASN A 3 -8.16 30.00 -12.83
CA ASN A 3 -8.33 28.66 -13.40
C ASN A 3 -7.17 27.81 -12.90
N ASP A 4 -7.32 27.17 -11.74
CA ASP A 4 -6.38 26.11 -11.34
C ASP A 4 -6.76 24.87 -12.14
N SER A 5 -6.12 24.74 -13.29
CA SER A 5 -6.13 23.48 -14.05
C SER A 5 -5.56 22.37 -13.17
N ALA A 6 -6.09 21.15 -13.30
CA ALA A 6 -5.59 19.98 -12.58
C ALA A 6 -4.05 19.90 -12.72
N PRO A 7 -3.31 19.62 -11.63
CA PRO A 7 -1.87 19.48 -11.69
C PRO A 7 -1.49 18.35 -12.64
N THR A 8 -0.31 18.45 -13.26
CA THR A 8 0.24 17.35 -14.04
C THR A 8 0.49 16.17 -13.11
N LEU A 9 -0.29 15.09 -13.24
CA LEU A 9 -0.24 13.91 -12.35
C LEU A 9 1.11 13.19 -12.41
N ASN A 10 1.87 13.36 -13.51
CA ASN A 10 3.20 12.81 -13.69
C ASN A 10 4.21 13.90 -14.06
N PRO A 11 4.77 14.64 -13.09
CA PRO A 11 5.85 15.57 -13.37
C PRO A 11 7.07 14.81 -13.93
N PRO A 12 7.82 15.39 -14.88
CA PRO A 12 8.99 14.73 -15.45
C PRO A 12 10.05 14.50 -14.37
N HIS A 13 10.32 13.23 -14.06
CA HIS A 13 11.29 12.85 -13.04
C HIS A 13 12.71 13.17 -13.54
N PRO A 14 13.56 13.87 -12.76
CA PRO A 14 14.85 14.36 -13.25
C PRO A 14 15.78 13.22 -13.68
N GLY A 15 15.81 12.12 -12.94
CA GLY A 15 16.57 10.92 -13.32
C GLY A 15 16.04 10.14 -14.54
N ILE A 16 14.79 10.36 -14.94
CA ILE A 16 14.24 9.79 -16.19
C ILE A 16 14.58 10.69 -17.38
N VAL A 17 14.49 12.02 -17.17
CA VAL A 17 14.85 13.02 -18.19
C VAL A 17 16.35 13.00 -18.48
N ASP A 18 17.17 12.87 -17.44
CA ASP A 18 18.62 12.80 -17.50
C ASP A 18 19.11 11.58 -16.71
N PRO A 19 19.43 10.45 -17.37
CA PRO A 19 19.98 9.28 -16.70
C PRO A 19 21.33 9.53 -15.98
N GLY A 20 22.00 10.64 -16.27
CA GLY A 20 23.22 11.09 -15.57
C GLY A 20 22.96 11.99 -14.37
N HIS A 21 21.70 12.20 -13.98
CA HIS A 21 21.31 13.14 -12.91
C HIS A 21 21.92 12.79 -11.54
N PHE A 22 22.15 11.50 -11.26
CA PHE A 22 22.70 11.03 -10.00
C PHE A 22 24.16 10.60 -10.14
N ALA A 23 24.99 10.97 -9.19
CA ALA A 23 26.39 10.57 -9.09
C ALA A 23 26.64 9.68 -7.87
N ALA A 24 27.70 8.86 -7.93
CA ALA A 24 28.13 8.08 -6.78
C ALA A 24 28.49 9.01 -5.60
N GLY A 25 27.97 8.70 -4.42
CA GLY A 25 28.10 9.53 -3.22
C GLY A 25 26.93 10.49 -2.96
N ASP A 26 26.04 10.69 -3.93
CA ASP A 26 24.85 11.51 -3.74
C ASP A 26 23.95 10.93 -2.63
N ARG A 27 23.44 11.83 -1.78
CA ARG A 27 22.39 11.51 -0.81
C ARG A 27 21.04 11.61 -1.50
N VAL A 28 20.28 10.52 -1.48
CA VAL A 28 18.95 10.44 -2.08
C VAL A 28 17.91 9.95 -1.08
N VAL A 29 16.65 10.28 -1.35
CA VAL A 29 15.45 9.81 -0.66
C VAL A 29 14.51 9.16 -1.66
N PHE A 30 13.62 8.28 -1.21
CA PHE A 30 12.57 7.75 -2.06
C PHE A 30 11.51 8.83 -2.32
N GLY A 31 11.24 9.10 -3.59
CA GLY A 31 10.41 10.24 -4.04
C GLY A 31 8.89 10.01 -3.92
N HIS A 32 8.44 8.80 -3.57
CA HIS A 32 7.01 8.49 -3.42
C HIS A 32 6.48 8.80 -2.01
N ASP A 33 7.35 8.95 -1.01
CA ASP A 33 6.93 9.23 0.36
C ASP A 33 6.98 10.75 0.60
N SER A 34 5.91 11.44 0.23
CA SER A 34 5.71 12.89 0.47
C SER A 34 5.85 13.31 1.95
N VAL A 35 5.86 12.34 2.87
CA VAL A 35 6.06 12.52 4.32
C VAL A 35 7.54 12.47 4.74
N SER A 36 8.43 11.92 3.90
CA SER A 36 9.79 11.51 4.30
C SER A 36 10.90 12.55 4.05
N HIS A 37 10.62 13.66 3.37
CA HIS A 37 11.63 14.71 3.09
C HIS A 37 12.14 15.47 4.33
N THR A 38 11.63 15.16 5.53
CA THR A 38 12.00 15.85 6.78
C THR A 38 12.67 14.95 7.82
N ALA A 39 12.73 13.63 7.61
CA ALA A 39 13.37 12.71 8.54
C ALA A 39 14.76 12.30 8.03
N ASP A 40 15.82 12.83 8.67
CA ASP A 40 17.23 12.51 8.42
C ASP A 40 17.56 11.00 8.44
N THR A 41 16.62 10.17 8.92
CA THR A 41 16.73 8.72 9.10
C THR A 41 16.40 7.88 7.86
N GLN A 42 15.98 8.47 6.74
CA GLN A 42 15.57 7.71 5.53
C GLN A 42 16.38 8.03 4.26
N THR A 43 17.60 8.55 4.41
CA THR A 43 18.49 8.79 3.27
C THR A 43 19.29 7.55 2.88
N SER A 44 19.49 7.37 1.57
CA SER A 44 20.39 6.39 0.97
C SER A 44 21.52 7.09 0.22
N ILE A 45 22.63 6.40 0.02
CA ILE A 45 23.79 6.86 -0.76
C ILE A 45 23.82 6.13 -2.09
N VAL A 46 23.97 6.87 -3.18
CA VAL A 46 24.19 6.28 -4.50
C VAL A 46 25.56 5.62 -4.55
N VAL A 47 25.59 4.32 -4.84
CA VAL A 47 26.84 3.54 -4.98
C VAL A 47 27.38 3.65 -6.40
N SER A 48 26.48 3.67 -7.38
CA SER A 48 26.80 3.88 -8.80
C SER A 48 25.75 4.78 -9.42
N GLY A 49 26.19 5.93 -9.94
CA GLY A 49 25.35 6.87 -10.70
C GLY A 49 25.06 6.41 -12.14
N VAL A 50 25.72 5.36 -12.61
CA VAL A 50 25.43 4.78 -13.92
C VAL A 50 24.18 3.91 -13.79
N ALA A 51 23.08 4.38 -14.39
CA ALA A 51 21.88 3.57 -14.54
C ALA A 51 22.19 2.29 -15.35
N THR A 52 21.65 1.16 -14.92
CA THR A 52 21.68 -0.08 -15.71
C THR A 52 20.88 0.08 -17.00
N ASP A 53 21.00 -0.86 -17.93
CA ASP A 53 20.18 -0.91 -19.15
C ASP A 53 18.66 -0.95 -18.88
N THR A 54 18.28 -1.30 -17.64
CA THR A 54 16.89 -1.33 -17.15
C THR A 54 16.49 -0.03 -16.42
N GLY A 55 17.33 0.99 -16.41
CA GLY A 55 17.06 2.27 -15.75
C GLY A 55 17.17 2.24 -14.22
N CYS A 56 17.92 1.30 -13.64
CA CYS A 56 18.09 1.17 -12.20
C CYS A 56 19.42 1.73 -11.72
N ILE A 57 19.47 2.30 -10.52
CA ILE A 57 20.70 2.70 -9.82
C ILE A 57 20.93 1.85 -8.57
N ALA A 58 22.19 1.70 -8.17
CA ALA A 58 22.57 0.97 -6.96
C ALA A 58 22.67 1.93 -5.78
N LEU A 59 22.00 1.59 -4.67
CA LEU A 59 21.96 2.38 -3.44
C LEU A 59 22.47 1.59 -2.25
N ARG A 60 22.97 2.31 -1.24
CA ARG A 60 23.27 1.80 0.09
C ARG A 60 22.57 2.68 1.10
N GLY A 61 21.69 2.15 1.94
CA GLY A 61 20.92 3.00 2.84
C GLY A 61 20.19 2.27 3.96
N ALA A 62 19.60 3.06 4.87
CA ALA A 62 18.99 2.64 6.13
C ALA A 62 17.73 1.76 5.98
N HIS A 63 17.11 1.73 4.79
CA HIS A 63 15.88 0.98 4.52
C HIS A 63 16.10 -0.54 4.50
N VAL A 64 17.33 -0.99 4.27
CA VAL A 64 17.71 -2.41 4.27
C VAL A 64 18.50 -2.70 5.53
N ALA A 65 17.98 -3.60 6.37
CA ALA A 65 18.68 -4.06 7.56
C ALA A 65 20.04 -4.68 7.15
N GLY A 66 21.13 -4.12 7.66
CA GLY A 66 22.50 -4.60 7.37
C GLY A 66 23.37 -3.66 6.51
N GLY A 67 22.80 -2.60 5.92
CA GLY A 67 23.58 -1.68 5.09
C GLY A 67 23.99 -2.26 3.72
N ASP A 68 23.23 -3.26 3.26
CA ASP A 68 23.46 -3.92 1.98
C ASP A 68 23.19 -2.99 0.80
N VAL A 69 23.82 -3.33 -0.33
CA VAL A 69 23.58 -2.64 -1.60
C VAL A 69 22.35 -3.25 -2.25
N TYR A 70 21.41 -2.41 -2.65
CA TYR A 70 20.20 -2.81 -3.36
C TYR A 70 20.02 -1.96 -4.62
N GLN A 71 19.16 -2.40 -5.53
CA GLN A 71 18.83 -1.69 -6.77
C GLN A 71 17.42 -1.14 -6.71
N THR A 72 17.21 0.03 -7.28
CA THR A 72 15.88 0.64 -7.48
C THR A 72 15.85 1.38 -8.81
N SER A 73 14.65 1.59 -9.37
CA SER A 73 14.47 2.45 -10.54
C SER A 73 14.97 3.86 -10.25
N ILE A 74 15.66 4.47 -11.21
CA ILE A 74 16.12 5.86 -11.13
C ILE A 74 14.94 6.83 -10.95
N GLY A 75 13.75 6.44 -11.39
CA GLY A 75 12.50 7.20 -11.22
C GLY A 75 11.89 7.16 -9.82
N ASN A 76 12.48 6.40 -8.89
CA ASN A 76 11.98 6.26 -7.52
C ASN A 76 12.70 7.16 -6.51
N VAL A 77 13.74 7.90 -6.91
CA VAL A 77 14.59 8.64 -5.99
C VAL A 77 14.79 10.09 -6.37
N LEU A 78 14.97 10.94 -5.36
CA LEU A 78 15.29 12.35 -5.51
C LEU A 78 16.52 12.69 -4.65
N HIS A 79 17.31 13.69 -5.03
CA HIS A 79 18.35 14.22 -4.14
C HIS A 79 17.73 14.70 -2.84
N ALA A 80 18.37 14.39 -1.71
CA ALA A 80 17.85 14.75 -0.41
C ALA A 80 17.86 16.28 -0.16
N THR A 81 18.82 17.01 -0.75
CA THR A 81 18.96 18.46 -0.61
C THR A 81 19.74 19.06 -1.78
N GLY A 82 19.48 20.33 -2.13
CA GLY A 82 20.37 21.13 -2.97
C GLY A 82 20.24 20.90 -4.48
N CYS A 83 19.10 20.37 -4.93
CA CYS A 83 18.81 20.13 -6.34
C CYS A 83 17.44 20.68 -6.71
N ASP A 84 17.41 21.84 -7.37
CA ASP A 84 16.17 22.53 -7.75
C ASP A 84 15.24 21.66 -8.60
N ALA A 85 15.79 20.79 -9.46
CA ALA A 85 14.99 19.89 -10.29
C ALA A 85 14.29 18.80 -9.45
N CYS A 86 15.00 18.25 -8.46
CA CYS A 86 14.42 17.30 -7.51
C CYS A 86 13.36 17.96 -6.62
N ASP A 87 13.64 19.17 -6.11
CA ASP A 87 12.70 19.93 -5.25
C ASP A 87 11.41 20.28 -6.02
N GLN A 88 11.53 20.68 -7.29
CA GLN A 88 10.38 20.93 -8.16
C GLN A 88 9.57 19.66 -8.45
N CYS A 89 10.26 18.54 -8.70
CA CYS A 89 9.62 17.25 -8.90
C CYS A 89 8.83 16.81 -7.65
N ALA A 90 9.46 16.89 -6.46
CA ALA A 90 8.82 16.59 -5.18
C ALA A 90 7.59 17.47 -4.94
N ALA A 91 7.72 18.79 -5.13
CA ALA A 91 6.61 19.71 -4.92
C ALA A 91 5.47 19.49 -5.93
N ALA A 92 5.78 19.11 -7.17
CA ALA A 92 4.77 18.77 -8.17
C ALA A 92 4.04 17.47 -7.82
N ARG A 93 4.77 16.45 -7.37
CA ARG A 93 4.20 15.19 -6.89
C ARG A 93 3.30 15.41 -5.68
N GLN A 94 3.75 16.16 -4.68
CA GLN A 94 2.93 16.51 -3.52
C GLN A 94 1.63 17.22 -3.89
N ARG A 95 1.65 18.10 -4.91
CA ARG A 95 0.44 18.75 -5.42
C ARG A 95 -0.48 17.77 -6.14
N ALA A 96 0.06 16.86 -6.93
CA ALA A 96 -0.71 15.79 -7.57
C ALA A 96 -1.34 14.87 -6.52
N ASP A 97 -0.55 14.34 -5.57
CA ASP A 97 -1.03 13.49 -4.49
C ASP A 97 -2.11 14.20 -3.64
N THR A 98 -1.91 15.49 -3.33
CA THR A 98 -2.92 16.29 -2.63
C THR A 98 -4.19 16.44 -3.47
N TYR A 99 -4.06 16.69 -4.77
CA TYR A 99 -5.20 16.85 -5.66
C TYR A 99 -5.98 15.53 -5.78
N GLU A 100 -5.30 14.42 -6.05
CA GLU A 100 -5.89 13.08 -6.13
C GLU A 100 -6.58 12.71 -4.82
N TYR A 101 -5.95 12.97 -3.67
CA TYR A 101 -6.54 12.77 -2.36
C TYR A 101 -7.83 13.58 -2.17
N GLN A 102 -7.86 14.85 -2.58
CA GLN A 102 -9.07 15.67 -2.47
C GLN A 102 -10.15 15.27 -3.49
N GLU A 103 -9.76 14.91 -4.71
CA GLU A 103 -10.67 14.40 -5.74
C GLU A 103 -11.34 13.12 -5.26
N GLN A 104 -10.55 12.15 -4.79
CA GLN A 104 -11.06 10.89 -4.24
C GLN A 104 -12.01 11.14 -3.07
N ARG A 105 -11.63 12.00 -2.11
CA ARG A 105 -12.50 12.37 -0.98
C ARG A 105 -13.81 13.00 -1.42
N SER A 106 -13.82 13.75 -2.51
CA SER A 106 -15.04 14.41 -3.01
C SER A 106 -16.10 13.42 -3.54
N LEU A 107 -15.72 12.16 -3.77
CA LEU A 107 -16.64 11.10 -4.20
C LEU A 107 -17.45 10.50 -3.03
N PHE A 108 -17.01 10.73 -1.78
CA PHE A 108 -17.61 10.13 -0.60
C PHE A 108 -18.82 10.92 -0.14
N ASN A 109 -19.85 10.23 0.37
CA ASN A 109 -20.85 10.89 1.18
C ASN A 109 -20.30 11.18 2.60
N ASP A 110 -20.99 12.02 3.37
CA ASP A 110 -20.53 12.45 4.71
C ASP A 110 -20.24 11.26 5.65
N ASN A 111 -21.06 10.21 5.60
CA ASN A 111 -20.88 9.02 6.44
C ASN A 111 -19.68 8.19 6.01
N GLY A 112 -19.51 7.97 4.69
CA GLY A 112 -18.37 7.26 4.12
C GLY A 112 -17.06 7.97 4.44
N LEU A 113 -17.02 9.28 4.24
CA LEU A 113 -15.85 10.10 4.54
C LEU A 113 -15.48 10.03 6.03
N ALA A 114 -16.45 10.23 6.92
CA ALA A 114 -16.22 10.16 8.36
C ALA A 114 -15.75 8.76 8.81
N ARG A 115 -16.30 7.70 8.22
CA ARG A 115 -15.89 6.32 8.52
C ARG A 115 -14.48 6.03 8.01
N ALA A 116 -14.17 6.43 6.78
CA ALA A 116 -12.84 6.26 6.18
C ALA A 116 -11.75 6.97 7.00
N ASP A 117 -11.99 8.22 7.40
CA ASP A 117 -11.06 8.98 8.24
C ASP A 117 -10.87 8.31 9.60
N ALA A 118 -11.97 7.93 10.27
CA ALA A 118 -11.89 7.29 11.56
C ALA A 118 -11.20 5.92 11.53
N LEU A 119 -11.42 5.11 10.48
CA LEU A 119 -10.71 3.84 10.31
C LEU A 119 -9.22 4.03 9.98
N ARG A 120 -8.89 4.98 9.09
CA ARG A 120 -7.49 5.25 8.73
C ARG A 120 -6.68 5.76 9.92
N GLU A 121 -7.27 6.63 10.74
CA GLU A 121 -6.58 7.24 11.87
C GLU A 121 -6.54 6.32 13.10
N ASN A 122 -7.65 5.65 13.42
CA ASN A 122 -7.83 4.98 14.71
C ASN A 122 -8.50 3.60 14.61
N GLY A 123 -8.72 3.06 13.40
CA GLY A 123 -9.33 1.74 13.24
C GLY A 123 -8.46 0.59 13.74
N LEU A 124 -7.14 0.80 13.80
CA LEU A 124 -6.16 -0.18 14.24
C LEU A 124 -5.36 0.34 15.44
N ALA A 125 -5.14 -0.53 16.41
CA ALA A 125 -4.28 -0.28 17.56
C ALA A 125 -2.95 -1.04 17.40
N VAL A 126 -1.83 -0.35 17.65
CA VAL A 126 -0.48 -0.95 17.56
C VAL A 126 -0.36 -2.08 18.58
N LEU A 127 -0.08 -3.28 18.08
CA LEU A 127 0.22 -4.47 18.89
C LEU A 127 1.73 -4.57 19.14
N SER A 128 2.54 -4.39 18.11
CA SER A 128 3.99 -4.32 18.23
C SER A 128 4.58 -3.41 17.15
N SER A 129 5.72 -2.80 17.44
CA SER A 129 6.44 -1.98 16.47
C SER A 129 7.84 -2.55 16.20
N ALA A 130 8.20 -2.62 14.93
CA ALA A 130 9.56 -2.92 14.49
C ALA A 130 10.50 -1.70 14.64
N GLY A 131 9.98 -0.55 15.11
CA GLY A 131 10.74 0.68 15.32
C GLY A 131 11.11 1.41 14.03
N ARG A 132 10.47 1.08 12.91
CA ARG A 132 10.70 1.76 11.62
C ARG A 132 9.80 2.99 11.53
N GLY A 133 10.36 4.14 11.15
CA GLY A 133 9.62 5.40 11.04
C GLY A 133 8.46 5.39 10.03
N CYS A 134 8.43 4.43 9.10
CA CYS A 134 7.34 4.23 8.13
C CYS A 134 6.30 3.17 8.56
N GLY A 135 6.40 2.59 9.77
CA GLY A 135 5.45 1.57 10.26
C GLY A 135 5.57 0.19 9.60
N HIS A 136 6.42 0.02 8.57
CA HIS A 136 6.64 -1.30 7.97
C HIS A 136 7.20 -2.29 9.00
N GLY A 137 6.53 -3.44 9.14
CA GLY A 137 6.84 -4.46 10.13
C GLY A 137 6.19 -4.23 11.50
N ASP A 138 5.46 -3.13 11.68
CA ASP A 138 4.56 -2.98 12.81
C ASP A 138 3.35 -3.90 12.61
N THR A 139 2.86 -4.45 13.71
CA THR A 139 1.66 -5.27 13.73
C THR A 139 0.59 -4.60 14.57
N TYR A 140 -0.65 -4.82 14.19
CA TYR A 140 -1.80 -4.14 14.78
C TYR A 140 -2.92 -5.14 15.08
N THR A 141 -3.86 -4.73 15.90
CA THR A 141 -5.16 -5.38 16.09
C THR A 141 -6.27 -4.38 15.80
N LEU A 142 -7.49 -4.85 15.53
CA LEU A 142 -8.65 -3.97 15.46
C LEU A 142 -8.78 -3.18 16.77
N ALA A 143 -8.91 -1.86 16.68
CA ALA A 143 -9.14 -1.02 17.85
C ALA A 143 -10.50 -1.30 18.47
N ALA A 144 -10.59 -1.24 19.80
CA ALA A 144 -11.83 -1.56 20.52
C ALA A 144 -13.01 -0.62 20.17
N ASP A 145 -12.69 0.60 19.75
CA ASP A 145 -13.62 1.65 19.34
C ASP A 145 -13.64 1.87 17.82
N ALA A 146 -13.05 0.95 17.03
CA ALA A 146 -13.10 1.02 15.58
C ALA A 146 -14.57 1.13 15.10
N PRO A 147 -14.89 2.06 14.16
CA PRO A 147 -16.25 2.33 13.70
C PRO A 147 -16.69 1.27 12.68
N VAL A 148 -16.74 0.02 13.12
CA VAL A 148 -17.25 -1.13 12.37
C VAL A 148 -18.41 -1.79 13.11
N PRO A 149 -19.33 -2.47 12.41
CA PRO A 149 -20.41 -3.20 13.06
C PRO A 149 -19.91 -4.26 14.05
N GLN A 150 -20.73 -4.59 15.05
CA GLN A 150 -20.40 -5.58 16.08
C GLN A 150 -20.05 -6.96 15.51
N TRP A 151 -20.70 -7.35 14.41
CA TRP A 151 -20.39 -8.62 13.73
C TRP A 151 -18.96 -8.62 13.18
N MET A 152 -18.47 -7.48 12.68
CA MET A 152 -17.12 -7.33 12.15
C MET A 152 -16.09 -7.31 13.29
N HIS A 153 -16.41 -6.64 14.40
CA HIS A 153 -15.63 -6.75 15.64
C HIS A 153 -15.46 -8.21 16.09
N THR A 154 -16.51 -9.01 15.95
CA THR A 154 -16.48 -10.43 16.32
C THR A 154 -15.66 -11.25 15.31
N ALA A 155 -15.83 -11.00 14.01
CA ALA A 155 -15.12 -11.71 12.94
C ALA A 155 -13.62 -11.43 12.94
N LEU A 156 -13.22 -10.22 13.34
CA LEU A 156 -11.82 -9.76 13.36
C LEU A 156 -11.17 -9.87 14.75
N ALA A 157 -11.84 -10.47 15.72
CA ALA A 157 -11.32 -10.61 17.07
C ALA A 157 -10.01 -11.43 17.07
N GLY A 158 -8.92 -10.81 17.54
CA GLY A 158 -7.60 -11.44 17.61
C GLY A 158 -6.84 -11.52 16.29
N VAL A 159 -7.40 -10.97 15.20
CA VAL A 159 -6.71 -10.87 13.91
C VAL A 159 -5.55 -9.89 14.02
N VAL A 160 -4.41 -10.29 13.47
CA VAL A 160 -3.23 -9.44 13.35
C VAL A 160 -3.26 -8.78 11.98
N PHE A 161 -3.06 -7.47 11.98
CA PHE A 161 -2.97 -6.64 10.79
C PHE A 161 -1.55 -6.13 10.61
N SER A 162 -1.15 -5.91 9.36
CA SER A 162 -0.06 -5.00 9.04
C SER A 162 -0.58 -3.57 8.89
N ALA A 163 0.34 -2.62 8.75
CA ALA A 163 -0.03 -1.28 8.32
C ALA A 163 -0.78 -1.33 6.97
N PRO A 164 -1.65 -0.35 6.69
CA PRO A 164 -2.25 -0.19 5.37
C PRO A 164 -1.16 -0.14 4.28
N GLU A 165 -1.33 -0.92 3.21
CA GLU A 165 -0.41 -0.90 2.06
C GLU A 165 -0.75 0.22 1.08
N GLY A 166 -2.03 0.50 0.91
CA GLY A 166 -2.53 1.50 -0.02
C GLY A 166 -2.63 2.92 0.55
N PRO A 167 -2.85 3.92 -0.33
CA PRO A 167 -3.26 5.25 0.09
C PRO A 167 -4.60 5.20 0.85
N TRP A 168 -5.00 6.34 1.41
CA TRP A 168 -6.39 6.50 1.87
C TRP A 168 -7.35 6.14 0.71
N PRO A 169 -8.48 5.44 0.95
CA PRO A 169 -9.06 5.05 2.23
C PRO A 169 -8.71 3.61 2.68
N ASN A 170 -7.61 3.01 2.20
CA ASN A 170 -7.13 1.74 2.76
C ASN A 170 -6.82 1.93 4.24
N TRP A 171 -7.27 1.01 5.09
CA TRP A 171 -7.13 1.18 6.55
C TRP A 171 -6.57 -0.06 7.25
N GLY A 172 -6.37 -1.16 6.53
CA GLY A 172 -5.67 -2.32 7.07
C GLY A 172 -5.33 -3.33 5.98
N ARG A 173 -4.42 -4.24 6.32
CA ARG A 173 -4.13 -5.45 5.55
C ARG A 173 -3.91 -6.61 6.49
N THR A 174 -4.37 -7.80 6.10
CA THR A 174 -4.18 -9.02 6.88
C THR A 174 -4.14 -10.24 5.98
N ASP A 175 -3.27 -11.18 6.32
CA ASP A 175 -3.15 -12.52 5.76
C ASP A 175 -3.70 -13.59 6.71
N ALA A 176 -4.50 -13.18 7.70
CA ALA A 176 -5.13 -14.10 8.63
C ALA A 176 -6.11 -15.05 7.91
N PRO A 177 -6.27 -16.31 8.39
CA PRO A 177 -7.06 -17.35 7.73
C PRO A 177 -8.59 -17.17 7.90
N ILE A 178 -9.09 -15.98 7.55
CA ILE A 178 -10.50 -15.59 7.57
C ILE A 178 -11.18 -16.12 6.30
N ASP A 179 -12.39 -16.66 6.45
CA ASP A 179 -13.25 -17.03 5.31
C ASP A 179 -13.97 -15.78 4.77
N TRP A 180 -13.22 -14.93 4.07
CA TRP A 180 -13.76 -13.70 3.48
C TRP A 180 -14.95 -13.95 2.55
N PRO A 181 -14.95 -14.98 1.68
CA PRO A 181 -16.12 -15.30 0.87
C PRO A 181 -17.38 -15.56 1.68
N ALA A 182 -17.29 -16.37 2.74
CA ALA A 182 -18.43 -16.61 3.61
C ALA A 182 -18.86 -15.35 4.38
N LEU A 183 -17.90 -14.51 4.80
CA LEU A 183 -18.18 -13.28 5.53
C LEU A 183 -18.90 -12.23 4.66
N ILE A 184 -18.47 -12.04 3.41
CA ILE A 184 -19.13 -11.17 2.43
C ILE A 184 -20.54 -11.68 2.15
N ALA A 185 -20.70 -12.99 1.91
CA ALA A 185 -22.02 -13.58 1.67
C ALA A 185 -22.98 -13.43 2.86
N ALA A 186 -22.46 -13.42 4.09
CA ALA A 186 -23.25 -13.27 5.31
C ALA A 186 -23.63 -11.81 5.62
N HIS A 187 -22.87 -10.83 5.10
CA HIS A 187 -23.02 -9.41 5.45
C HIS A 187 -22.99 -8.46 4.22
N PRO A 188 -23.84 -8.69 3.20
CA PRO A 188 -23.78 -7.94 1.94
C PRO A 188 -24.11 -6.44 2.08
N ASP A 189 -24.77 -6.02 3.15
CA ASP A 189 -25.12 -4.61 3.39
C ASP A 189 -23.98 -3.79 4.01
N GLY A 190 -22.84 -4.40 4.34
CA GLY A 190 -21.74 -3.70 5.03
C GLY A 190 -20.34 -4.22 4.74
N LEU A 191 -20.22 -5.21 3.86
CA LEU A 191 -18.97 -5.77 3.39
C LEU A 191 -19.16 -6.26 1.96
N ASP A 192 -18.29 -5.83 1.05
CA ASP A 192 -18.29 -6.27 -0.34
C ASP A 192 -16.86 -6.51 -0.84
N VAL A 193 -16.72 -7.12 -2.01
CA VAL A 193 -15.46 -7.19 -2.74
C VAL A 193 -15.17 -5.83 -3.35
N ASP A 194 -13.91 -5.40 -3.30
CA ASP A 194 -13.50 -4.17 -3.98
C ASP A 194 -13.72 -4.32 -5.50
N PRO A 195 -14.42 -3.39 -6.18
CA PRO A 195 -14.70 -3.51 -7.60
C PRO A 195 -13.43 -3.41 -8.48
N GLY A 196 -12.35 -2.82 -7.97
CA GLY A 196 -11.03 -2.74 -8.63
C GLY A 196 -10.31 -4.08 -8.73
N VAL A 197 -10.77 -5.11 -8.01
CA VAL A 197 -10.17 -6.47 -7.99
C VAL A 197 -10.03 -7.06 -9.39
N THR A 198 -10.92 -6.73 -10.33
CA THR A 198 -10.82 -7.23 -11.70
C THR A 198 -9.69 -6.58 -12.49
N ASP A 199 -9.37 -5.32 -12.21
CA ASP A 199 -8.35 -4.57 -12.94
C ASP A 199 -6.94 -4.90 -12.41
N ASP A 200 -6.81 -5.07 -11.09
CA ASP A 200 -5.51 -5.28 -10.44
C ASP A 200 -5.06 -6.76 -10.40
N LEU A 201 -5.99 -7.73 -10.41
CA LEU A 201 -5.67 -9.17 -10.45
C LEU A 201 -5.67 -9.77 -11.86
N HIS A 202 -5.24 -9.00 -12.86
CA HIS A 202 -5.10 -9.46 -14.25
C HIS A 202 -6.40 -10.06 -14.83
N GLY A 203 -7.57 -9.55 -14.44
CA GLY A 203 -8.87 -10.03 -14.91
C GLY A 203 -9.46 -11.22 -14.15
N ALA A 204 -8.90 -11.59 -12.99
CA ALA A 204 -9.53 -12.60 -12.13
C ALA A 204 -10.90 -12.09 -11.64
N SER A 205 -11.93 -12.91 -11.82
CA SER A 205 -13.26 -12.62 -11.28
C SER A 205 -13.34 -13.00 -9.80
N TRP A 206 -14.19 -12.31 -9.03
CA TRP A 206 -14.48 -12.70 -7.66
C TRP A 206 -14.90 -14.18 -7.55
N THR A 207 -15.77 -14.64 -8.44
CA THR A 207 -16.19 -16.06 -8.49
C THR A 207 -15.00 -17.02 -8.60
N SER A 208 -14.05 -16.74 -9.50
CA SER A 208 -12.84 -17.57 -9.65
C SER A 208 -11.93 -17.54 -8.42
N ILE A 209 -11.89 -16.42 -7.70
CA ILE A 209 -11.14 -16.31 -6.43
C ILE A 209 -11.79 -17.16 -5.35
N VAL A 210 -13.13 -17.11 -5.23
CA VAL A 210 -13.88 -17.93 -4.27
C VAL A 210 -13.68 -19.42 -4.54
N GLU A 211 -13.74 -19.84 -5.81
CA GLU A 211 -13.49 -21.24 -6.21
C GLU A 211 -12.05 -21.68 -5.87
N ALA A 212 -11.05 -20.85 -6.19
CA ALA A 212 -9.66 -21.13 -5.87
C ALA A 212 -9.42 -21.22 -4.36
N PHE A 213 -9.99 -20.29 -3.59
CA PHE A 213 -9.92 -20.29 -2.12
C PHE A 213 -10.57 -21.55 -1.53
N ALA A 214 -11.76 -21.92 -2.00
CA ALA A 214 -12.45 -23.14 -1.54
C ALA A 214 -11.64 -24.41 -1.85
N LEU A 215 -11.00 -24.48 -3.03
CA LEU A 215 -10.11 -25.58 -3.38
C LEU A 215 -8.90 -25.63 -2.45
N ALA A 216 -8.23 -24.49 -2.20
CA ALA A 216 -7.10 -24.43 -1.29
C ALA A 216 -7.49 -24.85 0.13
N ARG A 217 -8.63 -24.36 0.65
CA ARG A 217 -9.17 -24.73 1.97
C ARG A 217 -9.55 -26.21 2.10
N SER A 218 -9.88 -26.87 0.99
CA SER A 218 -10.16 -28.31 0.99
C SER A 218 -8.93 -29.17 1.30
N THR A 219 -7.73 -28.65 1.04
CA THR A 219 -6.44 -29.32 1.30
C THR A 219 -5.68 -28.72 2.49
N ASP A 220 -5.86 -27.43 2.75
CA ASP A 220 -5.23 -26.70 3.84
C ASP A 220 -6.26 -25.84 4.60
N PRO A 221 -6.72 -26.29 5.78
CA PRO A 221 -7.63 -25.53 6.62
C PRO A 221 -7.08 -24.19 7.13
N GLN A 222 -5.82 -23.85 6.85
CA GLN A 222 -5.19 -22.57 7.17
C GLN A 222 -4.94 -21.69 5.94
N ALA A 223 -5.35 -22.13 4.74
CA ALA A 223 -5.25 -21.28 3.55
C ALA A 223 -5.99 -19.96 3.79
N ALA A 224 -5.38 -18.86 3.38
CA ALA A 224 -5.78 -17.50 3.70
C ALA A 224 -5.70 -16.61 2.47
N LEU A 225 -6.66 -15.69 2.32
CA LEU A 225 -6.50 -14.58 1.40
C LEU A 225 -5.80 -13.45 2.16
N ASP A 226 -4.69 -12.98 1.62
CA ASP A 226 -4.12 -11.70 1.98
C ASP A 226 -4.97 -10.60 1.35
N VAL A 227 -5.55 -9.76 2.19
CA VAL A 227 -6.51 -8.75 1.76
C VAL A 227 -6.13 -7.37 2.28
N CYS A 228 -6.32 -6.38 1.42
CA CYS A 228 -6.40 -4.98 1.80
C CYS A 228 -7.86 -4.62 2.10
N LEU A 229 -8.07 -3.86 3.18
CA LEU A 229 -9.38 -3.39 3.61
C LEU A 229 -9.53 -1.90 3.27
N TRP A 230 -10.58 -1.58 2.52
CA TRP A 230 -10.89 -0.23 2.08
C TRP A 230 -12.26 0.21 2.60
N VAL A 231 -12.58 1.48 2.37
CA VAL A 231 -13.92 2.03 2.62
C VAL A 231 -14.44 2.60 1.31
N ASP A 232 -15.62 2.18 0.89
CA ASP A 232 -16.33 2.72 -0.27
C ASP A 232 -16.93 4.10 0.06
N THR A 233 -17.24 4.83 -1.01
CA THR A 233 -17.94 6.12 -1.04
C THR A 233 -19.21 6.17 -0.20
N ASP A 234 -19.87 5.02 0.01
CA ASP A 234 -21.10 4.89 0.78
C ASP A 234 -20.93 4.37 2.23
N SER A 235 -19.67 4.22 2.68
CA SER A 235 -19.24 3.65 3.97
C SER A 235 -19.15 2.12 4.04
N THR A 236 -19.45 1.37 2.97
CA THR A 236 -19.23 -0.07 2.93
C THR A 236 -17.74 -0.40 3.09
N VAL A 237 -17.40 -1.47 3.81
CA VAL A 237 -16.00 -1.95 3.84
C VAL A 237 -15.79 -2.81 2.61
N LEU A 238 -14.73 -2.53 1.86
CA LEU A 238 -14.37 -3.32 0.69
C LEU A 238 -13.18 -4.22 1.01
N VAL A 239 -13.21 -5.43 0.47
CA VAL A 239 -12.14 -6.43 0.57
C VAL A 239 -11.47 -6.55 -0.80
N GLU A 240 -10.21 -6.15 -0.88
CA GLU A 240 -9.37 -6.33 -2.05
C GLU A 240 -8.40 -7.49 -1.80
N PRO A 241 -8.59 -8.66 -2.44
CA PRO A 241 -7.63 -9.75 -2.34
C PRO A 241 -6.35 -9.41 -3.12
N ALA A 242 -5.18 -9.56 -2.48
CA ALA A 242 -3.88 -9.38 -3.10
C ALA A 242 -3.21 -10.74 -3.43
N TYR A 243 -3.25 -11.69 -2.50
CA TYR A 243 -2.62 -13.00 -2.65
C TYR A 243 -3.43 -14.12 -1.99
N LEU A 244 -3.25 -15.36 -2.48
CA LEU A 244 -3.72 -16.57 -1.81
C LEU A 244 -2.52 -17.30 -1.19
N HIS A 245 -2.52 -17.37 0.14
CA HIS A 245 -1.57 -18.15 0.92
C HIS A 245 -2.15 -19.52 1.26
N HIS A 246 -1.32 -20.56 1.15
CA HIS A 246 -1.63 -21.88 1.67
C HIS A 246 -0.33 -22.49 2.19
N CYS A 247 -0.38 -23.07 3.38
CA CYS A 247 0.70 -23.84 3.96
C CYS A 247 0.62 -25.26 3.40
N VAL A 248 1.41 -25.55 2.36
CA VAL A 248 1.85 -26.93 2.20
C VAL A 248 2.97 -27.12 3.22
N GLU A 249 2.77 -27.95 4.23
CA GLU A 249 3.88 -28.59 4.96
C GLU A 249 4.65 -29.48 3.98
N ASP A 250 5.37 -28.84 3.05
CA ASP A 250 6.50 -29.29 2.26
C ASP A 250 6.68 -28.35 1.06
N VAL A 251 7.68 -27.48 1.17
CA VAL A 251 8.30 -26.67 0.11
C VAL A 251 7.44 -25.53 -0.48
N GLY A 252 7.78 -24.30 -0.09
CA GLY A 252 7.14 -23.07 -0.56
C GLY A 252 6.90 -23.00 -2.07
N ARG A 253 5.64 -22.76 -2.43
CA ARG A 253 5.24 -22.22 -3.73
C ARG A 253 4.10 -21.24 -3.52
N ILE A 254 4.42 -19.96 -3.69
CA ILE A 254 3.46 -18.90 -3.99
C ILE A 254 2.85 -19.26 -5.34
N TRP A 255 1.53 -19.44 -5.40
CA TRP A 255 0.86 -19.49 -6.69
C TRP A 255 0.64 -18.06 -7.14
N HIS A 256 1.36 -17.64 -8.18
CA HIS A 256 0.92 -16.52 -8.99
C HIS A 256 -0.34 -16.98 -9.73
N LEU A 257 -1.44 -16.25 -9.58
CA LEU A 257 -2.65 -16.41 -10.40
C LEU A 257 -2.30 -15.96 -11.83
N ASN A 258 -1.66 -16.84 -12.60
CA ASN A 258 -1.37 -16.63 -14.00
C ASN A 258 -2.38 -17.44 -14.83
N ASN A 259 -3.19 -16.75 -15.62
CA ASN A 259 -3.83 -17.29 -16.83
C ASN A 259 -3.09 -16.78 -18.06
#